data_AF-A0A662FPT0-F1
#
_entry.id   AF-A0A662FPT0-F1
#
_cell.length_a   1.000
_cell.length_b   1.000
_cell.length_c   1.000
_cell.angle_alpha   90.00
_cell.angle_beta   90.00
_cell.angle_gamma   90.00
#
_symmetry.space_group_name_H-M   'P 1'
#
loop_
_entity.id
_entity.type
_entity.pdbx_description
1 polymer ?
#
loop_
_entity_poly.entity_id
_entity_poly.type
_entity_poly.pdbx_seq_one_letter_code
_entity_poly.pdbx_strand_id
1 'polypeptide(L)'
;MKVMENMYDEVLRYVLREPFLHPYTIHDIRHLRESTTVYACYEDDVLKGYALIFHSLRDHLSTIVDGEGDDAVSELFKYMSSRIPLKRAIIHVPIQYREIALRYVKPLSLYEAYSMYTTGDMLKEPLMKLNVLFMELTDLSGYEIPEFISRRIEYLGKTYGAVMGN
;
A
#
# COMPACT_ATOMS: atom_id res chain seq x y z
N MET A 1 -3.00 -12.35 17.54
CA MET A 1 -2.23 -12.13 16.30
C MET A 1 -0.77 -11.84 16.59
N LYS A 2 0.13 -12.15 15.66
CA LYS A 2 1.59 -11.96 15.78
C LYS A 2 2.13 -11.28 14.52
N VAL A 3 2.87 -10.19 14.69
CA VAL A 3 3.55 -9.51 13.57
C VAL A 3 5.02 -9.92 13.52
N MET A 4 5.48 -10.29 12.32
CA MET A 4 6.85 -10.71 12.04
C MET A 4 7.47 -9.81 10.95
N GLU A 5 8.75 -9.47 11.11
CA GLU A 5 9.50 -8.61 10.18
C GLU A 5 10.30 -9.46 9.17
N ASN A 6 10.67 -8.87 8.03
CA ASN A 6 11.44 -9.49 6.94
C ASN A 6 10.77 -10.70 6.28
N MET A 7 9.43 -10.71 6.23
CA MET A 7 8.61 -11.81 5.69
C MET A 7 8.35 -11.67 4.19
N TYR A 8 9.40 -11.45 3.39
CA TYR A 8 9.28 -11.11 1.97
C TYR A 8 8.61 -12.22 1.15
N ASP A 9 9.01 -13.48 1.33
CA ASP A 9 8.56 -14.60 0.50
C ASP A 9 7.14 -15.03 0.85
N GLU A 10 6.75 -14.90 2.11
CA GLU A 10 5.40 -15.17 2.61
C GLU A 10 4.42 -14.11 2.12
N VAL A 11 4.78 -12.83 2.24
CA VAL A 11 3.94 -11.74 1.74
C VAL A 11 3.85 -11.81 0.21
N LEU A 12 4.95 -12.08 -0.50
CA LEU A 12 4.92 -12.25 -1.95
C LEU A 12 3.96 -13.39 -2.38
N ARG A 13 4.01 -14.54 -1.71
CA ARG A 13 3.09 -15.65 -1.97
C ARG A 13 1.64 -15.30 -1.66
N TYR A 14 1.41 -14.52 -0.60
CA TYR A 14 0.07 -14.04 -0.24
C TYR A 14 -0.50 -13.13 -1.33
N VAL A 15 0.24 -12.10 -1.75
CA VAL A 15 -0.25 -11.12 -2.72
C VAL A 15 -0.35 -11.64 -4.15
N LEU A 16 0.39 -12.69 -4.50
CA LEU A 16 0.30 -13.33 -5.82
C LEU A 16 -1.00 -14.12 -6.04
N ARG A 17 -1.85 -14.28 -5.01
CA ARG A 17 -3.21 -14.83 -5.15
C ARG A 17 -4.12 -13.88 -5.93
N GLU A 18 -3.95 -12.58 -5.71
CA GLU A 18 -4.70 -11.50 -6.37
C GLU A 18 -3.75 -10.37 -6.79
N PRO A 19 -2.83 -10.61 -7.74
CA PRO A 19 -1.70 -9.73 -8.00
C PRO A 19 -2.09 -8.34 -8.52
N PHE A 20 -3.26 -8.24 -9.15
CA PHE A 20 -3.82 -6.98 -9.64
C PHE A 20 -4.24 -6.03 -8.51
N LEU A 21 -4.47 -6.53 -7.29
CA LEU A 21 -4.75 -5.70 -6.11
C LEU A 21 -3.48 -5.19 -5.42
N HIS A 22 -2.34 -5.80 -5.69
CA HIS A 22 -1.11 -5.55 -4.96
C HIS A 22 0.11 -5.26 -5.87
N PRO A 23 -0.03 -4.49 -6.97
CA PRO A 23 1.05 -4.30 -7.93
C PRO A 23 2.27 -3.65 -7.29
N TYR A 24 2.07 -2.69 -6.39
CA TYR A 24 3.15 -2.00 -5.67
C TYR A 24 3.87 -2.91 -4.70
N THR A 25 3.13 -3.67 -3.90
CA THR A 25 3.69 -4.65 -2.97
C THR A 25 4.58 -5.66 -3.70
N ILE A 26 4.09 -6.19 -4.83
CA ILE A 26 4.84 -7.15 -5.65
C ILE A 26 6.11 -6.50 -6.21
N HIS A 27 5.99 -5.29 -6.75
CA HIS A 27 7.11 -4.54 -7.28
C HIS A 27 8.20 -4.32 -6.22
N ASP A 28 7.81 -3.77 -5.07
CA ASP A 28 8.76 -3.36 -4.03
C ASP A 28 9.51 -4.57 -3.45
N ILE A 29 8.82 -5.69 -3.24
CA ILE A 29 9.47 -6.93 -2.78
C ILE A 29 10.46 -7.47 -3.82
N ARG A 30 10.12 -7.43 -5.11
CA ARG A 30 10.94 -8.03 -6.18
C ARG A 30 12.14 -7.17 -6.58
N HIS A 31 11.99 -5.85 -6.54
CA HIS A 31 12.94 -4.93 -7.16
C HIS A 31 13.58 -3.96 -6.16
N LEU A 32 12.95 -3.70 -5.02
CA LEU A 32 13.37 -2.67 -4.06
C LEU A 32 13.56 -3.23 -2.64
N ARG A 33 13.93 -4.52 -2.53
CA ARG A 33 14.07 -5.22 -1.24
C ARG A 33 15.01 -4.53 -0.26
N GLU A 34 16.13 -4.00 -0.75
CA GLU A 34 17.13 -3.28 0.07
C GLU A 34 16.57 -1.99 0.69
N SER A 35 15.55 -1.42 0.06
CA SER A 35 14.90 -0.18 0.45
C SER A 35 13.54 -0.39 1.10
N THR A 36 13.12 -1.64 1.32
CA THR A 36 11.75 -1.96 1.74
C THR A 36 11.77 -2.92 2.92
N THR A 37 11.19 -2.53 4.04
CA THR A 37 10.93 -3.46 5.15
C THR A 37 9.54 -4.06 5.02
N VAL A 38 9.43 -5.37 5.15
CA VAL A 38 8.16 -6.12 5.02
C VAL A 38 7.77 -6.72 6.36
N TYR A 39 6.52 -6.53 6.76
CA TYR A 39 5.89 -7.10 7.94
C TYR A 39 4.73 -7.99 7.53
N ALA A 40 4.54 -9.10 8.22
CA ALA A 40 3.38 -9.97 8.05
C ALA A 40 2.69 -10.18 9.41
N CYS A 41 1.36 -10.12 9.40
CA CYS A 41 0.51 -10.38 10.54
C CYS A 41 -0.07 -11.80 10.42
N TYR A 42 0.08 -12.60 11.47
CA TYR A 42 -0.37 -13.98 11.54
C TYR A 42 -1.44 -14.18 12.62
N GLU A 43 -2.38 -15.08 12.32
CA GLU A 43 -3.33 -15.69 13.25
C GLU A 43 -3.27 -17.19 13.05
N ASP A 44 -2.99 -17.96 14.11
CA ASP A 44 -2.87 -19.42 14.06
C ASP A 44 -2.01 -19.94 12.89
N ASP A 45 -0.83 -19.32 12.70
CA ASP A 45 0.14 -19.57 11.63
C ASP A 45 -0.37 -19.28 10.19
N VAL A 46 -1.55 -18.68 10.05
CA VAL A 46 -2.09 -18.18 8.78
C VAL A 46 -1.77 -16.70 8.64
N LEU A 47 -1.18 -16.31 7.50
CA LEU A 47 -0.93 -14.90 7.18
C LEU A 47 -2.27 -14.21 6.91
N LYS A 48 -2.59 -13.20 7.72
CA LYS A 48 -3.84 -12.43 7.71
C LYS A 48 -3.66 -11.01 7.21
N GLY A 49 -2.46 -10.48 7.15
CA GLY A 49 -2.22 -9.16 6.58
C GLY A 49 -0.74 -8.87 6.47
N TYR A 50 -0.42 -7.73 5.88
CA TYR A 50 0.95 -7.31 5.71
C TYR A 50 1.07 -5.78 5.78
N ALA A 51 2.28 -5.34 6.08
CA ALA A 51 2.67 -3.96 5.86
C ALA A 51 4.03 -3.89 5.16
N LEU A 52 4.22 -2.90 4.29
CA LEU A 52 5.52 -2.59 3.69
C LEU A 52 5.88 -1.16 4.02
N ILE A 53 7.16 -0.91 4.27
CA ILE A 53 7.69 0.43 4.47
C ILE A 53 8.86 0.63 3.53
N PHE A 54 8.68 1.53 2.57
CA PHE A 54 9.70 1.95 1.64
C PHE A 54 10.45 3.18 2.20
N HIS A 55 11.78 3.07 2.25
CA HIS A 55 12.67 4.00 2.97
C HIS A 55 13.48 4.94 2.08
N SER A 56 13.46 4.81 0.75
CA SER A 56 14.32 5.64 -0.13
C SER A 56 13.81 7.06 -0.39
N LEU A 57 12.77 7.50 0.32
CA LEU A 57 12.31 8.88 0.25
C LEU A 57 13.06 9.67 1.33
N ARG A 58 13.73 10.78 0.95
CA ARG A 58 14.65 11.54 1.84
C ARG A 58 14.04 11.85 3.22
N ASP A 59 12.82 12.36 3.24
CA ASP A 59 12.19 12.91 4.46
C ASP A 59 10.90 12.19 4.86
N HIS A 60 10.49 11.17 4.11
CA HIS A 60 9.20 10.52 4.24
C HIS A 60 9.31 8.99 4.17
N LEU A 61 8.31 8.29 4.71
CA LEU A 61 8.18 6.84 4.52
C LEU A 61 6.96 6.60 3.62
N SER A 62 7.03 5.68 2.66
CA SER A 62 5.83 5.21 1.95
C SER A 62 5.47 3.85 2.52
N THR A 63 4.28 3.76 3.11
CA THR A 63 3.80 2.58 3.83
C THR A 63 2.58 2.02 3.14
N ILE A 64 2.54 0.72 2.89
CA ILE A 64 1.35 0.01 2.41
C ILE A 64 0.86 -0.88 3.55
N VAL A 65 -0.44 -0.87 3.85
CA VAL A 65 -1.06 -1.75 4.86
C VAL A 65 -2.29 -2.41 4.26
N ASP A 66 -2.40 -3.74 4.40
CA ASP A 66 -3.52 -4.52 3.91
C ASP A 66 -3.73 -5.80 4.73
N GLY A 67 -4.91 -6.42 4.65
CA GLY A 67 -5.20 -7.68 5.33
C GLY A 67 -6.63 -8.20 5.19
N GLU A 68 -6.84 -9.43 5.65
CA GLU A 68 -8.12 -10.14 5.78
C GLU A 68 -8.85 -9.68 7.06
N GLY A 69 -9.30 -8.42 7.07
CA GLY A 69 -10.18 -7.88 8.11
C GLY A 69 -9.53 -6.94 9.14
N ASP A 70 -10.39 -6.33 9.95
CA ASP A 70 -10.04 -5.20 10.81
C ASP A 70 -8.99 -5.54 11.88
N ASP A 71 -9.04 -6.74 12.45
CA ASP A 71 -8.13 -7.15 13.51
C ASP A 71 -6.68 -7.23 13.02
N ALA A 72 -6.46 -7.81 11.83
CA ALA A 72 -5.13 -7.93 11.24
C ALA A 72 -4.53 -6.55 10.93
N VAL A 73 -5.34 -5.67 10.33
CA VAL A 73 -4.93 -4.30 9.98
C VAL A 73 -4.68 -3.47 11.23
N SER A 74 -5.52 -3.58 12.26
CA SER A 74 -5.34 -2.89 13.54
C SER A 74 -4.05 -3.32 14.23
N GLU A 75 -3.73 -4.62 14.26
CA GLU A 75 -2.49 -5.11 14.87
C GLU A 75 -1.25 -4.64 14.09
N LEU A 76 -1.31 -4.55 12.75
CA LEU A 76 -0.24 -3.97 11.94
C LEU A 76 -0.01 -2.48 12.27
N PHE A 77 -1.07 -1.68 12.35
CA PHE A 77 -0.94 -0.27 12.73
C PHE A 77 -0.42 -0.08 14.15
N LYS A 78 -0.89 -0.89 15.10
CA LYS A 78 -0.37 -0.89 16.47
C LYS A 78 1.12 -1.23 16.50
N TYR A 79 1.53 -2.26 15.76
CA TYR A 79 2.92 -2.65 15.68
C TYR A 79 3.78 -1.53 15.09
N MET A 80 3.38 -1.00 13.94
CA MET A 80 4.12 0.06 13.25
C MET A 80 4.19 1.35 14.07
N SER A 81 3.08 1.82 14.65
CA SER A 81 3.05 3.05 15.44
C SER A 81 3.95 3.00 16.68
N SER A 82 4.23 1.80 17.20
CA SER A 82 5.14 1.60 18.33
C SER A 82 6.63 1.63 17.96
N ARG A 83 6.98 1.44 16.69
CA ARG A 83 8.38 1.26 16.21
C ARG A 83 8.83 2.28 15.18
N ILE A 84 7.90 2.77 14.38
CA ILE A 84 8.16 3.67 13.25
C ILE A 84 7.49 5.02 13.54
N PRO A 85 8.21 6.14 13.31
CA PRO A 85 7.62 7.46 13.41
C PRO A 85 6.67 7.74 12.23
N LEU A 86 5.44 7.23 12.32
CA LEU A 86 4.39 7.37 11.28
C LEU A 86 3.99 8.83 10.99
N LYS A 87 4.42 9.80 11.80
CA LYS A 87 4.13 11.24 11.63
C LYS A 87 4.64 11.84 10.30
N ARG A 88 5.53 11.15 9.59
CA ARG A 88 6.04 11.56 8.27
C ARG A 88 5.83 10.49 7.20
N ALA A 89 4.87 9.58 7.42
CA ALA A 89 4.58 8.50 6.48
C ALA A 89 3.39 8.84 5.57
N ILE A 90 3.57 8.58 4.27
CA ILE A 90 2.50 8.36 3.32
C ILE A 90 2.00 6.94 3.56
N ILE A 91 0.73 6.74 3.89
CA ILE A 91 0.18 5.42 4.26
C ILE A 91 -0.95 5.07 3.32
N HIS A 92 -0.68 4.14 2.41
CA HIS A 92 -1.63 3.51 1.51
C HIS A 92 -2.36 2.38 2.24
N VAL A 93 -3.69 2.46 2.29
CA VAL A 93 -4.52 1.45 2.95
C VAL A 93 -5.92 1.44 2.31
N PRO A 94 -6.54 0.27 2.08
CA PRO A 94 -7.91 0.18 1.56
C PRO A 94 -8.94 1.00 2.35
N ILE A 95 -9.96 1.54 1.66
CA ILE A 95 -10.95 2.47 2.25
C ILE A 95 -11.72 1.91 3.42
N GLN A 96 -12.03 0.61 3.36
CA GLN A 96 -12.72 -0.08 4.43
C GLN A 96 -11.96 0.01 5.76
N TYR A 97 -10.63 0.22 5.73
CA TYR A 97 -9.79 0.36 6.91
C TYR A 97 -9.45 1.81 7.27
N ARG A 98 -10.10 2.81 6.65
CA ARG A 98 -9.92 4.24 6.97
C ARG A 98 -10.05 4.53 8.46
N GLU A 99 -11.15 4.07 9.06
CA GLU A 99 -11.41 4.33 10.48
C GLU A 99 -10.39 3.65 11.40
N ILE A 100 -9.74 2.58 10.96
CA ILE A 100 -8.63 1.96 11.69
C ILE A 100 -7.40 2.86 11.58
N ALA A 101 -7.01 3.25 10.37
CA ALA A 101 -5.85 4.11 10.15
C ALA A 101 -5.94 5.41 10.97
N LEU A 102 -7.10 6.08 10.97
CA LEU A 102 -7.35 7.33 11.70
C LEU A 102 -7.20 7.22 13.22
N ARG A 103 -7.25 6.01 13.81
CA ARG A 103 -6.98 5.80 15.25
C ARG A 103 -5.50 5.94 15.58
N TYR A 104 -4.61 5.67 14.63
CA TYR A 104 -3.17 5.62 14.84
C TYR A 104 -2.44 6.83 14.27
N VAL A 105 -3.03 7.49 13.27
CA VAL A 105 -2.43 8.65 12.61
C VAL A 105 -3.47 9.72 12.36
N LYS A 106 -3.05 10.98 12.52
CA LYS A 106 -3.87 12.14 12.18
C LYS A 106 -3.44 12.66 10.80
N PRO A 107 -4.21 12.43 9.73
CA PRO A 107 -3.86 12.95 8.41
C PRO A 107 -3.87 14.46 8.40
N LEU A 108 -3.01 15.00 7.55
CA LEU A 108 -3.05 16.41 7.17
C LEU A 108 -3.86 16.59 5.87
N SER A 109 -3.94 15.56 5.03
CA SER A 109 -4.82 15.49 3.86
C SER A 109 -5.28 14.04 3.64
N LEU A 110 -6.37 13.85 2.91
CA LEU A 110 -6.94 12.55 2.56
C LEU A 110 -7.29 12.57 1.08
N TYR A 111 -6.81 11.57 0.34
CA TYR A 111 -7.10 11.38 -1.07
C TYR A 111 -7.78 10.03 -1.26
N GLU A 112 -8.53 9.93 -2.35
CA GLU A 112 -9.12 8.68 -2.81
C GLU A 112 -8.56 8.43 -4.20
N ALA A 113 -8.03 7.24 -4.47
CA ALA A 113 -7.61 6.87 -5.82
C ALA A 113 -8.10 5.48 -6.16
N TYR A 114 -8.31 5.26 -7.46
CA TYR A 114 -9.01 4.11 -8.01
C TYR A 114 -8.02 3.31 -8.86
N SER A 115 -8.05 1.98 -8.74
CA SER A 115 -7.26 1.10 -9.62
C SER A 115 -8.13 0.60 -10.77
N MET A 116 -7.63 0.72 -11.99
CA MET A 116 -8.23 0.14 -13.19
C MET A 116 -7.36 -1.01 -13.68
N TYR A 117 -7.97 -2.15 -14.03
CA TYR A 117 -7.25 -3.25 -14.66
C TYR A 117 -8.05 -3.83 -15.83
N THR A 118 -7.32 -4.33 -16.82
CA THR A 118 -7.85 -5.03 -17.98
C THR A 118 -7.31 -6.46 -18.00
N THR A 119 -8.18 -7.45 -18.16
CA THR A 119 -7.76 -8.82 -18.49
C THR A 119 -7.83 -9.01 -20.00
N GLY A 120 -7.16 -10.06 -20.52
CA GLY A 120 -7.14 -10.35 -21.97
C GLY A 120 -8.54 -10.45 -22.61
N ASP A 121 -9.52 -10.93 -21.85
CA ASP A 121 -10.90 -11.06 -22.31
C ASP A 121 -11.71 -9.74 -22.24
N MET A 122 -11.19 -8.69 -21.59
CA MET A 122 -11.93 -7.48 -21.21
C MET A 122 -11.36 -6.17 -21.81
N LEU A 123 -10.62 -6.26 -22.90
CA LEU A 123 -10.07 -5.10 -23.63
C LEU A 123 -11.13 -4.15 -24.21
N LYS A 124 -12.42 -4.49 -24.15
CA LYS A 124 -13.52 -3.66 -24.68
C LYS A 124 -14.23 -2.83 -23.60
N GLU A 125 -14.30 -3.31 -22.36
CA GLU A 125 -14.86 -2.60 -21.21
C GLU A 125 -14.00 -2.93 -19.99
N PRO A 126 -13.07 -2.04 -19.57
CA PRO A 126 -12.28 -2.27 -18.37
C PRO A 126 -13.23 -2.45 -17.18
N LEU A 127 -13.06 -3.53 -16.41
CA LEU A 127 -13.79 -3.69 -15.15
C LEU A 127 -13.28 -2.63 -14.17
N MET A 128 -14.10 -1.62 -13.92
CA MET A 128 -13.97 -0.77 -12.74
C MET A 128 -14.45 -1.58 -11.53
N LYS A 129 -13.55 -2.36 -10.92
CA LYS A 129 -13.78 -2.87 -9.56
C LYS A 129 -13.20 -1.89 -8.56
N LEU A 130 -14.08 -1.33 -7.73
CA LEU A 130 -13.75 -0.46 -6.61
C LEU A 130 -13.02 -1.25 -5.51
N ASN A 131 -11.73 -1.57 -5.70
CA ASN A 131 -10.98 -2.42 -4.76
C ASN A 131 -9.70 -1.78 -4.19
N VAL A 132 -9.35 -0.57 -4.59
CA VAL A 132 -8.21 0.13 -3.98
C VAL A 132 -8.65 1.54 -3.69
N LEU A 133 -8.40 1.98 -2.47
CA LEU A 133 -8.40 3.38 -2.11
C LEU A 133 -6.99 3.70 -1.63
N PHE A 134 -6.38 4.72 -2.21
CA PHE A 134 -5.11 5.24 -1.73
C PHE A 134 -5.42 6.39 -0.79
N MET A 135 -5.41 6.14 0.51
CA MET A 135 -5.17 7.25 1.44
C MET A 135 -3.69 7.64 1.33
N GLU A 136 -3.40 8.94 1.32
CA GLU A 136 -2.06 9.46 1.56
C GLU A 136 -2.17 10.40 2.76
N LEU A 137 -1.48 10.09 3.85
CA LEU A 137 -1.71 10.69 5.18
C LEU A 137 -0.72 11.81 5.52
N THR A 138 -0.12 12.48 4.54
CA THR A 138 0.87 13.55 4.77
C THR A 138 0.40 14.90 4.20
N ASP A 139 0.86 15.99 4.81
CA ASP A 139 0.75 17.35 4.29
C ASP A 139 1.76 17.48 3.15
N LEU A 140 1.27 17.68 1.94
CA LEU A 140 2.09 17.92 0.76
C LEU A 140 2.20 19.42 0.44
N SER A 141 1.78 20.32 1.34
CA SER A 141 1.92 21.76 1.15
C SER A 141 3.40 22.15 1.10
N GLY A 142 3.91 22.32 -0.13
CA GLY A 142 5.30 22.66 -0.41
C GLY A 142 5.99 21.79 -1.46
N TYR A 143 5.37 20.70 -1.92
CA TYR A 143 5.84 19.93 -3.06
C TYR A 143 4.92 20.11 -4.28
N GLU A 144 5.49 20.13 -5.48
CA GLU A 144 4.73 19.96 -6.72
C GLU A 144 4.20 18.53 -6.77
N ILE A 145 3.05 18.31 -6.10
CA ILE A 145 2.21 17.10 -6.10
C ILE A 145 2.14 16.41 -7.50
N PRO A 146 2.05 17.16 -8.62
CA PRO A 146 2.04 16.56 -9.94
C PRO A 146 3.28 15.74 -10.26
N GLU A 147 4.46 16.04 -9.73
CA GLU A 147 5.70 15.37 -10.12
C GLU A 147 5.90 14.02 -9.41
N PHE A 148 5.48 13.89 -8.15
CA PHE A 148 5.49 12.61 -7.41
C PHE A 148 4.47 11.63 -7.97
N ILE A 149 3.22 12.10 -8.12
CA ILE A 149 2.15 11.35 -8.75
C ILE A 149 2.54 11.03 -10.19
N SER A 150 3.06 11.98 -10.97
CA SER A 150 3.51 11.73 -12.34
C SER A 150 4.71 10.80 -12.42
N ARG A 151 5.69 10.81 -11.51
CA ARG A 151 6.82 9.87 -11.57
C ARG A 151 6.40 8.45 -11.21
N ARG A 152 5.55 8.31 -10.19
CA ARG A 152 4.97 7.01 -9.83
C ARG A 152 4.03 6.52 -10.93
N ILE A 153 3.18 7.38 -11.49
CA ILE A 153 2.28 7.07 -12.62
C ILE A 153 3.02 6.81 -13.91
N GLU A 154 4.02 7.60 -14.27
CA GLU A 154 4.83 7.40 -15.48
C GLU A 154 5.54 6.05 -15.40
N TYR A 155 6.07 5.71 -14.21
CA TYR A 155 6.61 4.39 -13.94
C TYR A 155 5.57 3.28 -14.07
N LEU A 156 4.37 3.47 -13.49
CA LEU A 156 3.27 2.48 -13.56
C LEU A 156 2.68 2.33 -14.97
N GLY A 157 2.58 3.42 -15.73
CA GLY A 157 2.14 3.44 -17.12
C GLY A 157 3.14 2.72 -18.00
N LYS A 158 4.45 2.96 -17.82
CA LYS A 158 5.51 2.25 -18.54
C LYS A 158 5.61 0.77 -18.19
N THR A 159 5.39 0.41 -16.92
CA THR A 159 5.67 -0.95 -16.42
C THR A 159 4.44 -1.84 -16.39
N TYR A 160 3.25 -1.28 -16.17
CA TYR A 160 2.00 -2.02 -15.92
C TYR A 160 0.79 -1.49 -16.69
N GLY A 161 0.94 -0.45 -17.52
CA GLY A 161 -0.15 0.10 -18.34
C GLY A 161 -1.24 0.84 -17.57
N ALA A 162 -0.97 1.31 -16.35
CA ALA A 162 -1.94 2.07 -15.56
C ALA A 162 -2.18 3.47 -16.15
N VAL A 163 -3.45 3.88 -16.25
CA VAL A 163 -3.88 5.21 -16.70
C VAL A 163 -4.79 5.81 -15.61
N MET A 164 -4.67 7.09 -15.28
CA MET A 164 -5.67 7.76 -14.45
C MET A 164 -6.84 8.24 -15.31
N GLY A 165 -8.07 8.01 -14.85
CA GLY A 165 -9.24 8.72 -15.36
C GLY A 165 -9.22 10.17 -14.85
N ASN A 166 -9.47 11.12 -15.75
CA ASN A 166 -9.61 12.54 -15.44
C ASN A 166 -10.80 12.83 -14.53
#